data_AF-A0A3G7TV15-F1
#
_entry.id   AF-A0A3G7TV15-F1
#
_cell.length_a   1.000
_cell.length_b   1.000
_cell.length_c   1.000
_cell.angle_alpha   90.00
_cell.angle_beta   90.00
_cell.angle_gamma   90.00
#
_symmetry.space_group_name_H-M   'P 1'
#
loop_
_entity.id
_entity.type
_entity.pdbx_description
1 polymer ?
#
loop_
_entity_poly.entity_id
_entity_poly.type
_entity_poly.pdbx_seq_one_letter_code
_entity_poly.pdbx_strand_id
1 'polypeptide(L)' 'MLSGCSSKEIARKLQTFAETVNVHKKHIYGKLGIKSGSELFLIFSRRAMPDA' A
#
# COMPACT_ATOMS: atom_id res chain seq x y z
N MET A 1 3.44 3.32 1.46
CA MET A 1 2.51 3.39 0.31
C MET A 1 1.53 4.51 0.49
N LEU A 2 0.73 4.52 1.57
CA LEU A 2 -0.21 5.61 1.86
C LEU A 2 0.48 6.87 2.40
N SER A 3 1.59 6.69 3.11
CA SER A 3 2.48 7.75 3.61
C SER A 3 3.50 8.26 2.59
N GLY A 4 3.39 7.89 1.30
CA GLY A 4 4.36 8.29 0.27
C GLY A 4 5.71 7.56 0.28
N CYS A 5 5.98 6.66 1.24
CA CYS A 5 7.24 5.91 1.27
C CYS A 5 7.44 5.04 0.02
N SER A 6 8.63 5.14 -0.60
CA SER A 6 9.06 4.28 -1.70
C SER A 6 9.28 2.84 -1.24
N SER A 7 9.19 1.86 -2.15
CA SER A 7 9.42 0.44 -1.86
C SER A 7 10.79 0.18 -1.22
N LYS A 8 11.84 0.95 -1.61
CA LYS A 8 13.17 0.85 -1.01
C LYS A 8 13.19 1.33 0.46
N GLU A 9 12.40 2.34 0.78
CA GLU A 9 12.33 2.86 2.15
C GLU A 9 11.53 1.94 3.06
N ILE A 10 10.42 1.39 2.53
CA ILE A 10 9.64 0.36 3.22
C ILE A 10 10.51 -0.87 3.50
N ALA A 11 11.30 -1.29 2.51
CA ALA A 11 12.25 -2.39 2.64
C ALA A 11 13.27 -2.15 3.77
N ARG A 12 13.86 -0.94 3.82
CA ARG A 12 14.77 -0.55 4.92
C ARG A 12 14.07 -0.56 6.28
N LYS A 13 12.88 0.03 6.39
CA LYS A 13 12.13 0.10 7.65
C LYS A 13 11.73 -1.29 8.18
N LEU A 14 11.43 -2.22 7.27
CA LEU A 14 11.05 -3.59 7.60
C LEU A 14 12.23 -4.58 7.60
N GLN A 15 13.47 -4.08 7.44
CA GLN A 15 14.69 -4.91 7.29
C GLN A 15 14.52 -6.07 6.29
N THR A 16 13.86 -5.81 5.17
CA THR A 16 13.54 -6.80 4.13
C THR A 16 14.00 -6.32 2.76
N PHE A 17 13.83 -7.15 1.73
CA PHE A 17 14.16 -6.80 0.36
C PHE A 17 13.02 -6.03 -0.32
N ALA A 18 13.38 -5.11 -1.21
CA ALA A 18 12.40 -4.36 -2.00
C ALA A 18 11.52 -5.27 -2.88
N GLU A 19 12.04 -6.42 -3.29
CA GLU A 19 11.29 -7.43 -4.04
C GLU A 19 10.16 -8.06 -3.20
N THR A 20 10.45 -8.40 -1.95
CA THR A 20 9.45 -8.88 -0.98
C THR A 20 8.34 -7.86 -0.76
N VAL A 21 8.70 -6.57 -0.62
CA VAL A 21 7.74 -5.48 -0.55
C VAL A 21 6.85 -5.45 -1.80
N ASN A 22 7.43 -5.65 -2.99
CA ASN A 22 6.65 -5.64 -4.24
C ASN A 22 5.67 -6.82 -4.35
N VAL A 23 6.06 -8.01 -3.88
CA VAL A 23 5.15 -9.17 -3.79
C VAL A 23 4.00 -8.87 -2.84
N HIS A 24 4.30 -8.31 -1.66
CA HIS A 24 3.27 -7.92 -0.69
C HIS A 24 2.31 -6.88 -1.26
N LYS A 25 2.83 -5.89 -2.01
CA LYS A 25 2.01 -4.90 -2.72
C LYS A 25 1.03 -5.55 -3.69
N LYS A 26 1.50 -6.48 -4.52
CA LYS A 26 0.65 -7.21 -5.46
C LYS A 26 -0.43 -8.02 -4.75
N HIS A 27 -0.08 -8.72 -3.68
CA HIS A 27 -1.07 -9.46 -2.89
C HIS A 27 -2.11 -8.55 -2.24
N ILE A 28 -1.71 -7.41 -1.67
CA ILE A 28 -2.65 -6.44 -1.09
C ILE A 28 -3.59 -5.90 -2.16
N TYR A 29 -3.08 -5.57 -3.34
CA TYR A 29 -3.90 -5.10 -4.46
C TYR A 29 -4.89 -6.16 -4.92
N GLY A 30 -4.45 -7.42 -5.05
CA GLY A 30 -5.33 -8.54 -5.38
C GLY A 30 -6.41 -8.78 -4.32
N LYS A 31 -6.05 -8.72 -3.03
CA LYS A 31 -6.99 -8.92 -1.92
C LYS A 31 -8.03 -7.81 -1.80
N LEU A 32 -7.66 -6.60 -2.20
CA LEU A 32 -8.55 -5.44 -2.20
C LEU A 32 -9.27 -5.21 -3.55
N GLY A 33 -8.93 -5.99 -4.59
CA GLY A 33 -9.53 -5.86 -5.93
C GLY A 33 -9.18 -4.56 -6.67
N ILE A 34 -8.05 -3.93 -6.33
CA ILE A 34 -7.63 -2.63 -6.88
C ILE A 34 -6.46 -2.76 -7.85
N LYS A 35 -6.34 -1.78 -8.77
CA LYS A 35 -5.31 -1.77 -9.81
C LYS A 35 -4.27 -0.68 -9.58
N SER A 36 -4.60 0.35 -8.81
CA SER A 36 -3.71 1.49 -8.55
C SER A 36 -3.56 1.84 -7.06
N GLY A 37 -2.43 2.47 -6.74
CA GLY A 37 -2.19 3.05 -5.41
C GLY A 37 -3.18 4.17 -5.06
N SER A 38 -3.73 4.86 -6.06
CA SER A 38 -4.76 5.89 -5.86
C SER A 38 -6.07 5.28 -5.34
N GLU A 39 -6.46 4.11 -5.86
CA GLU A 39 -7.62 3.37 -5.37
C GLU A 39 -7.39 2.87 -3.94
N LEU A 40 -6.18 2.41 -3.63
CA LEU A 40 -5.79 2.05 -2.25
C LEU A 40 -6.00 3.25 -1.31
N PHE A 41 -5.55 4.44 -1.73
CA PHE A 41 -5.72 5.67 -0.96
C PHE A 41 -7.19 6.02 -0.75
N LEU A 42 -8.02 5.96 -1.80
CA LEU A 42 -9.46 6.22 -1.69
C LEU A 42 -10.17 5.26 -0.73
N ILE A 43 -9.85 3.95 -0.79
CA ILE A 43 -10.42 2.96 0.13
C ILE A 43 -10.04 3.26 1.58
N PHE A 44 -8.76 3.57 1.83
CA PHE A 44 -8.30 3.90 3.17
C PHE A 44 -8.86 5.23 3.67
N SER A 45 -8.96 6.25 2.83
CA SER A 45 -9.55 7.55 3.20
C SER A 45 -11.03 7.43 3.51
N ARG A 46 -11.80 6.67 2.71
CA ARG A 46 -13.22 6.39 2.98
C ARG A 46 -13.44 5.62 4.28
N ARG A 47 -12.50 4.74 4.65
CA ARG A 47 -12.62 3.94 5.87
C ARG A 47 -12.06 4.65 7.12
N ALA A 48 -11.04 5.49 6.94
CA ALA A 48 -10.44 6.27 8.02
C ALA A 48 -11.27 7.51 8.40
N MET A 49 -12.13 7.99 7.48
CA MET A 49 -13.05 9.10 7.70
C MET A 49 -14.48 8.63 7.36
N PRO A 50 -15.17 7.94 8.28
CA PRO A 50 -16.58 7.66 8.11
C PRO A 50 -17.36 8.96 8.31
N ASP A 51 -17.91 9.49 7.21
CA ASP A 51 -18.83 10.64 7.13
C ASP A 51 -18.20 12.04 7.33
N ALA A 52 -18.02 12.73 6.21
CA ALA A 52 -17.98 14.19 6.11
C ALA A 52 -19.01 14.60 5.05
#